data_AF-A0A090X365-F1
#
_entry.id   AF-A0A090X365-F1
#
_cell.length_a   1.000
_cell.length_b   1.000
_cell.length_c   1.000
_cell.angle_alpha   90.00
_cell.angle_beta   90.00
_cell.angle_gamma   90.00
#
_symmetry.space_group_name_H-M   'P 1'
#
loop_
_entity.id
_entity.type
_entity.pdbx_description
1 polymer ?
#
loop_
_entity_poly.entity_id
_entity_poly.type
_entity_poly.pdbx_seq_one_letter_code
_entity_poly.pdbx_strand_id
1 'polypeptide(L)' 'MFACAMYPGDARFRESVTNEITQQITRLRNHSSIALWCGNNETSEAWHNWAGKKEDLKPNAIVSGKIIEPYFKSQCLNM' A
#
# COMPACT_ATOMS: atom_id res chain seq x y z
N MET A 1 -1.79 -4.40 5.12
CA MET A 1 -3.24 -4.17 4.87
C MET A 1 -3.58 -2.71 5.18
N PHE A 2 -4.27 -1.96 4.30
CA PHE A 2 -4.47 -0.49 4.46
C PHE A 2 -5.89 -0.03 4.07
N ALA A 3 -6.50 0.88 4.84
CA ALA A 3 -7.84 1.40 4.58
C ALA A 3 -8.14 2.74 5.27
N CYS A 4 -8.75 3.68 4.55
CA CYS A 4 -9.41 4.92 5.03
C CYS A 4 -8.58 5.82 5.95
N ALA A 5 -7.26 5.62 6.02
CA ALA A 5 -6.38 6.26 6.98
C ALA A 5 -5.06 6.64 6.35
N MET A 6 -4.44 7.66 6.93
CA MET A 6 -3.09 8.08 6.59
C MET A 6 -2.07 7.29 7.41
N TYR A 7 -1.03 6.77 6.75
CA TYR A 7 -0.02 5.92 7.39
C TYR A 7 1.34 6.61 7.46
N PRO A 8 2.20 6.26 8.43
CA PRO A 8 3.54 6.81 8.54
C PRO A 8 4.37 6.59 7.27
N GLY A 9 5.11 7.59 6.83
CA GLY A 9 5.98 7.51 5.68
C GLY A 9 7.46 7.27 5.98
N ASP A 10 7.84 6.98 7.22
CA ASP A 10 9.24 6.78 7.60
C ASP A 10 9.82 5.45 7.10
N ALA A 11 11.15 5.35 7.04
CA ALA A 11 11.86 4.20 6.47
C ALA A 11 11.54 2.89 7.20
N ARG A 12 11.44 2.92 8.54
CA ARG A 12 11.13 1.74 9.35
C ARG A 12 9.72 1.22 9.06
N PHE A 13 8.73 2.12 8.93
CA PHE A 13 7.39 1.71 8.53
C PHE A 13 7.39 1.09 7.14
N ARG A 14 8.07 1.71 6.16
CA ARG A 14 8.18 1.16 4.80
C ARG A 14 8.82 -0.23 4.78
N GLU A 15 9.90 -0.44 5.52
CA GLU A 15 10.58 -1.74 5.61
C GLU A 15 9.66 -2.81 6.19
N SER A 16 8.95 -2.51 7.28
CA SER A 16 7.94 -3.40 7.86
C SER A 16 6.87 -3.80 6.83
N VAL A 17 6.36 -2.82 6.09
CA VAL A 17 5.36 -3.05 5.04
C VAL A 17 5.92 -3.86 3.87
N THR A 18 7.15 -3.61 3.45
CA THR A 18 7.83 -4.40 2.41
C THR A 18 7.97 -5.87 2.82
N ASN A 19 8.30 -6.13 4.09
CA ASN A 19 8.36 -7.49 4.62
C ASN A 19 6.98 -8.17 4.59
N GLU A 20 5.92 -7.48 5.03
CA GLU A 20 4.54 -7.99 4.95
C GLU A 20 4.14 -8.32 3.50
N ILE A 21 4.38 -7.40 2.56
CA ILE A 21 4.05 -7.59 1.14
C ILE A 21 4.77 -8.82 0.57
N THR A 22 6.07 -8.95 0.86
CA THR A 22 6.88 -10.09 0.39
C THR A 22 6.31 -11.41 0.86
N GLN A 23 5.95 -11.50 2.14
CA GLN A 23 5.39 -12.72 2.73
C GLN A 23 4.01 -13.03 2.13
N GLN A 24 3.13 -12.04 1.99
CA GLN A 24 1.78 -12.24 1.50
C GLN A 24 1.75 -12.62 0.01
N ILE A 25 2.51 -11.93 -0.83
CA ILE A 25 2.58 -12.24 -2.27
C ILE A 25 3.16 -13.63 -2.48
N THR A 26 4.29 -13.95 -1.84
CA THR A 26 4.92 -15.28 -1.96
C THR A 26 3.96 -16.40 -1.58
N ARG A 27 3.20 -16.21 -0.49
CA ARG A 27 2.22 -17.18 0.00
C ARG A 27 1.03 -17.36 -0.95
N LEU A 28 0.58 -16.28 -1.58
CA LEU A 28 -0.72 -16.25 -2.25
C LEU A 28 -0.67 -16.27 -3.79
N ARG A 29 0.49 -15.98 -4.41
CA ARG A 29 0.60 -15.80 -5.88
C ARG A 29 0.17 -16.98 -6.75
N ASN A 30 0.08 -18.21 -6.21
CA ASN A 30 -0.30 -19.41 -6.95
C ASN A 30 -1.79 -19.78 -6.83
N HIS A 31 -2.60 -18.97 -6.15
CA HIS A 31 -4.04 -19.21 -6.04
C HIS A 31 -4.80 -18.61 -7.22
N SER A 32 -5.41 -19.46 -8.05
CA SER A 32 -6.18 -19.05 -9.24
C SER A 32 -7.39 -18.16 -8.93
N SER A 33 -7.89 -18.18 -7.70
CA SER A 33 -8.97 -17.29 -7.25
C SER A 33 -8.54 -15.84 -7.02
N ILE A 34 -7.23 -15.55 -7.01
CA ILE A 34 -6.71 -14.19 -6.81
C ILE A 34 -6.46 -13.53 -8.16
N ALA A 35 -7.32 -12.56 -8.49
CA ALA A 35 -7.28 -11.88 -9.78
C ALA A 35 -6.50 -10.55 -9.77
N LEU A 36 -6.47 -9.84 -8.62
CA LEU A 36 -5.83 -8.53 -8.51
C LEU A 36 -5.36 -8.23 -7.10
N TRP A 37 -4.49 -7.24 -6.98
CA TRP A 37 -3.99 -6.70 -5.72
C TRP A 37 -4.21 -5.19 -5.68
N CYS A 38 -4.77 -4.69 -4.58
CA CYS A 38 -5.00 -3.27 -4.36
C CYS A 38 -4.08 -2.72 -3.27
N GLY A 39 -3.60 -1.48 -3.45
CA GLY A 39 -2.73 -0.78 -2.51
C GLY A 39 -3.36 -0.42 -1.17
N ASN A 40 -4.63 -0.04 -1.20
CA ASN A 40 -5.44 0.33 -0.04
C ASN A 40 -6.91 0.40 -0.43
N ASN A 41 -7.75 0.60 0.58
CA ASN A 41 -9.10 1.13 0.42
C ASN A 41 -9.12 2.64 0.72
N GLU A 42 -9.65 3.46 -0.19
CA GLU A 42 -10.06 4.86 0.01
C GLU A 42 -9.03 5.83 0.62
N THR A 43 -7.74 5.50 0.70
CA THR A 43 -6.77 6.39 1.35
C THR A 43 -6.59 7.70 0.56
N SER A 44 -6.60 7.60 -0.77
CA SER A 44 -6.58 8.79 -1.64
C SER A 44 -7.90 9.56 -1.55
N GLU A 45 -9.02 8.87 -1.46
CA GLU A 45 -10.35 9.49 -1.36
C GLU A 45 -10.47 10.27 -0.05
N ALA A 46 -10.04 9.66 1.06
CA ALA A 46 -9.99 10.29 2.37
C ALA A 46 -9.11 11.55 2.37
N TRP A 47 -7.96 11.50 1.69
CA TRP A 47 -7.05 12.64 1.57
C TRP A 47 -7.65 13.82 0.80
N HIS A 48 -8.32 13.56 -0.32
CA HIS A 48 -8.80 14.62 -1.20
C HIS A 48 -10.18 15.15 -0.78
N ASN A 49 -11.05 14.28 -0.29
CA ASN A 49 -12.49 14.56 -0.23
C ASN A 49 -13.11 14.41 1.17
N TRP A 50 -12.44 13.74 2.13
CA TRP A 50 -13.02 13.55 3.49
C TRP A 50 -12.44 14.49 4.53
N ALA A 51 -11.19 14.94 4.36
CA ALA A 51 -10.58 15.92 5.25
C ALA A 51 -11.21 17.31 5.01
N GLY A 52 -12.19 17.69 5.83
CA GLY A 52 -12.80 19.02 5.80
C GLY A 52 -11.82 20.18 6.05
N LYS A 53 -10.63 19.90 6.61
CA LYS A 53 -9.50 20.83 6.81
C LYS A 53 -8.19 20.09 6.56
N LYS A 54 -7.32 20.61 5.69
CA LYS A 54 -6.03 19.99 5.34
C LYS A 54 -4.97 20.11 6.45
N GLU A 55 -5.21 20.96 7.45
CA GLU A 55 -4.26 21.26 8.52
C GLU A 55 -3.95 20.10 9.48
N ASP A 56 -4.82 19.08 9.58
CA ASP A 56 -4.61 17.92 10.49
C ASP A 56 -3.81 16.78 9.86
N LEU A 57 -3.44 16.92 8.59
CA LEU A 57 -2.74 15.91 7.83
C LEU A 57 -1.23 15.98 8.12
N LYS A 58 -0.69 14.94 8.76
CA LYS A 58 0.74 14.87 9.09
C LYS A 58 1.58 14.98 7.79
N PRO A 59 2.56 15.89 7.72
CA PRO A 59 3.30 16.20 6.48
C PRO A 59 4.09 15.03 5.90
N ASN A 60 4.34 13.98 6.69
CA ASN A 60 5.06 12.77 6.28
C ASN A 60 4.15 11.54 6.08
N ALA A 61 2.83 11.74 6.00
CA ALA A 61 1.91 10.66 5.75
C ALA A 61 1.91 10.26 4.27
N ILE A 62 1.93 8.95 4.01
CA ILE A 62 1.95 8.42 2.65
C ILE A 62 0.62 7.78 2.28
N VAL A 63 0.22 7.99 1.02
CA VAL A 63 -0.76 7.13 0.35
C VAL A 63 -0.03 5.83 0.00
N SER A 64 -0.47 4.71 0.59
CA SER A 64 0.24 3.41 0.52
C SER A 64 0.44 2.85 -0.89
N GLY A 65 -0.25 3.40 -1.90
CA GLY A 65 -0.24 2.92 -3.28
C GLY A 65 1.16 2.82 -3.91
N LYS A 66 2.13 3.62 -3.44
CA LYS A 66 3.51 3.63 -3.99
C LYS A 66 4.44 2.54 -3.44
N ILE A 67 4.05 1.77 -2.42
CA ILE A 67 4.92 0.74 -1.82
C ILE A 67 4.82 -0.61 -2.56
N ILE A 68 3.69 -0.87 -3.22
CA ILE A 68 3.40 -2.17 -3.85
C ILE A 68 4.07 -2.32 -5.23
N GLU A 69 4.22 -1.22 -5.97
CA GLU A 69 4.66 -1.21 -7.37
C GLU A 69 6.02 -1.87 -7.64
N PRO A 70 7.08 -1.67 -6.81
CA PRO A 70 8.40 -2.23 -7.09
C PRO A 70 8.43 -3.76 -7.02
N TYR A 71 7.62 -4.38 -6.15
CA TYR A 71 7.62 -5.84 -5.97
C TYR A 71 6.88 -6.56 -7.10
N PHE A 72 5.74 -6.03 -7.57
CA PHE A 72 4.99 -6.63 -8.68
C PHE A 72 5.76 -6.63 -9.99
N LYS A 73 6.43 -5.51 -10.34
CA LYS A 73 7.24 -5.44 -11.56
C LYS A 73 8.35 -6.49 -11.58
N SER A 74 8.96 -6.79 -10.43
CA SER A 74 10.03 -7.79 -10.33
C SER A 74 9.57 -9.25 -10.48
N GLN A 75 8.30 -9.54 -10.17
CA GLN A 75 7.75 -10.91 -10.15
C GLN A 75 6.99 -11.26 -11.43
N CYS A 76 6.34 -10.28 -12.09
CA CYS A 76 5.66 -10.50 -13.36
C CYS A 76 6.61 -10.61 -14.58
N LEU A 77 7.85 -10.12 -14.48
CA LEU A 77 8.84 -10.19 -15.57
C LEU A 77 9.60 -11.54 -15.62
N ASN A 78 9.35 -12.45 -14.68
CA ASN A 78 9.99 -13.76 -14.61
C ASN A 78 8.98 -14.92 -14.84
N MET A 79 7.82 -14.64 -15.44
CA MET A 79 6.82 -15.64 -15.84
C MET A 79 6.65 -15.65 -17.34
#